data_AF-A0A7W9UK39-F1
#
_entry.id   AF-A0A7W9UK39-F1
#
_cell.length_a   1.000
_cell.length_b   1.000
_cell.length_c   1.000
_cell.angle_alpha   90.00
_cell.angle_beta   90.00
_cell.angle_gamma   90.00
#
_symmetry.space_group_name_H-M   'P 1'
#
loop_
_entity.id
_entity.type
_entity.pdbx_description
1 polymer ?
#
loop_
_entity_poly.entity_id
_entity_poly.type
_entity_poly.pdbx_seq_one_letter_code
_entity_poly.pdbx_strand_id
1 'polypeptide(L)'
;MQYRPSATELLDTLAELMSEVLLPELPDALQHRARVGANVARILRRELQQGPGAVERERELLAVAESAGSEEDRWRALVEIVRADLVVSKPGYDAWEGE
;
A
#
# COMPACT_ATOMS: atom_id res chain seq x y z
N MET A 1 -32.09 7.26 -1.29
CA MET A 1 -30.85 6.86 -0.58
C MET A 1 -29.93 8.08 -0.55
N GLN A 2 -29.42 8.44 0.62
CA GLN A 2 -28.42 9.50 0.74
C GLN A 2 -27.07 8.92 0.29
N TYR A 3 -26.39 9.57 -0.64
CA TYR A 3 -25.06 9.16 -1.07
C TYR A 3 -24.08 9.29 0.12
N ARG A 4 -23.33 8.23 0.40
CA ARG A 4 -22.29 8.20 1.42
C ARG A 4 -21.01 7.70 0.76
N PRO A 5 -19.99 8.55 0.58
CA PRO A 5 -18.73 8.12 -0.01
C PRO A 5 -18.03 7.10 0.89
N SER A 6 -17.35 6.16 0.25
CA SER A 6 -16.46 5.19 0.86
C SER A 6 -15.20 5.85 1.43
N ALA A 7 -14.54 5.18 2.37
CA ALA A 7 -13.25 5.65 2.88
C ALA A 7 -12.19 5.76 1.76
N THR A 8 -12.22 4.88 0.77
CA THR A 8 -11.29 4.93 -0.37
C THR A 8 -11.54 6.13 -1.27
N GLU A 9 -12.80 6.46 -1.57
CA GLU A 9 -13.16 7.68 -2.31
C GLU A 9 -12.72 8.94 -1.55
N LEU A 10 -12.93 8.98 -0.24
CA LEU A 10 -12.51 10.11 0.60
C LEU A 10 -10.98 10.30 0.61
N LEU A 11 -10.22 9.21 0.63
CA LEU A 11 -8.75 9.26 0.59
C LEU A 11 -8.21 9.68 -0.77
N ASP A 12 -8.85 9.27 -1.87
CA ASP A 12 -8.51 9.75 -3.22
C ASP A 12 -8.75 11.26 -3.33
N THR A 13 -9.93 11.74 -2.92
CA THR A 13 -10.24 13.18 -2.91
C THR A 13 -9.26 13.97 -2.03
N LEU A 14 -8.87 13.43 -0.87
CA LEU A 14 -7.87 14.07 -0.01
C LEU A 14 -6.51 14.16 -0.70
N ALA A 15 -6.06 13.09 -1.36
CA ALA A 15 -4.79 13.09 -2.08
C ALA A 15 -4.78 14.12 -3.22
N GLU A 16 -5.87 14.18 -4.01
CA GLU A 16 -6.07 15.15 -5.09
C GLU A 16 -6.07 16.59 -4.57
N LEU A 17 -6.86 16.87 -3.51
CA LEU A 17 -6.87 18.19 -2.85
C LEU A 17 -5.46 18.61 -2.45
N MET A 18 -4.71 17.72 -1.81
CA MET A 18 -3.36 18.03 -1.34
C MET A 18 -2.37 18.24 -2.50
N SER A 19 -2.38 17.41 -3.54
CA SER A 19 -1.36 17.45 -4.60
C SER A 19 -1.70 18.34 -5.79
N GLU A 20 -2.98 18.55 -6.11
CA GLU A 20 -3.41 19.28 -7.31
C GLU A 20 -3.91 20.68 -6.97
N VAL A 21 -4.62 20.84 -5.84
CA VAL A 21 -5.22 22.13 -5.46
C VAL A 21 -4.31 22.89 -4.50
N LEU A 22 -3.88 22.27 -3.40
CA LEU A 22 -3.12 22.97 -2.36
C LEU A 22 -1.64 23.12 -2.70
N LEU A 23 -1.00 22.08 -3.25
CA LEU A 23 0.43 22.08 -3.55
C LEU A 23 0.92 23.29 -4.38
N PRO A 24 0.27 23.70 -5.49
CA PRO A 24 0.74 24.85 -6.28
C PRO A 24 0.55 26.20 -5.56
N GLU A 25 -0.40 26.30 -4.63
CA GLU A 25 -0.73 27.54 -3.92
C GLU A 25 0.05 27.68 -2.59
N LEU A 26 0.75 26.62 -2.16
CA LEU A 26 1.49 26.62 -0.90
C LEU A 26 2.89 27.24 -1.04
N PRO A 27 3.36 28.00 -0.02
CA PRO A 27 4.75 28.41 0.07
C PRO A 27 5.70 27.19 0.00
N ASP A 28 6.88 27.37 -0.58
CA ASP A 28 7.86 26.29 -0.79
C ASP A 28 8.14 25.45 0.48
N ALA A 29 8.21 26.12 1.64
CA ALA A 29 8.42 25.49 2.94
C ALA A 29 7.32 24.49 3.36
N LEU A 30 6.13 24.55 2.75
CA LEU A 30 4.99 23.68 3.04
C LEU A 30 4.70 22.66 1.92
N GLN A 31 5.22 22.85 0.72
CA GLN A 31 4.94 21.95 -0.41
C GLN A 31 5.39 20.50 -0.14
N HIS A 32 6.52 20.30 0.54
CA HIS A 32 6.95 18.95 0.93
C HIS A 32 5.92 18.27 1.85
N ARG A 33 5.36 19.01 2.82
CA ARG A 33 4.33 18.47 3.74
C ARG A 33 3.05 18.10 2.99
N ALA A 34 2.67 18.89 1.98
CA ALA A 34 1.52 18.56 1.14
C ALA A 34 1.74 17.28 0.32
N ARG A 35 2.94 17.11 -0.28
CA ARG A 35 3.33 15.87 -0.96
C ARG A 35 3.30 14.67 0.01
N VAL A 36 3.80 14.83 1.23
CA VAL A 36 3.77 13.78 2.26
C VAL A 36 2.33 13.38 2.60
N GLY A 37 1.45 14.35 2.88
CA GLY A 37 0.06 14.02 3.21
C GLY A 37 -0.70 13.36 2.06
N ALA A 38 -0.49 13.82 0.82
CA ALA A 38 -1.05 13.16 -0.35
C ALA A 38 -0.54 11.72 -0.49
N ASN A 39 0.73 11.47 -0.18
CA ASN A 39 1.30 10.11 -0.18
C ASN A 39 0.68 9.23 0.92
N VAL A 40 0.53 9.75 2.14
CA VAL A 40 -0.11 9.03 3.26
C VAL A 40 -1.54 8.64 2.91
N ALA A 41 -2.32 9.56 2.32
CA ALA A 41 -3.68 9.27 1.87
C ALA A 41 -3.71 8.10 0.86
N ARG A 42 -2.79 8.09 -0.11
CA ARG A 42 -2.66 7.00 -1.09
C ARG A 42 -2.22 5.67 -0.46
N ILE A 43 -1.33 5.69 0.54
CA ILE A 43 -0.93 4.48 1.29
C ILE A 43 -2.14 3.90 2.01
N LEU A 44 -2.85 4.70 2.80
CA LEU A 44 -4.05 4.27 3.53
C LEU A 44 -5.13 3.72 2.59
N ARG A 45 -5.28 4.30 1.40
CA ARG A 45 -6.22 3.80 0.41
C ARG A 45 -5.85 2.38 -0.06
N ARG A 46 -4.57 2.14 -0.33
CA ARG A 46 -4.07 0.80 -0.73
C ARG A 46 -4.21 -0.19 0.41
N GLU A 47 -3.92 0.19 1.65
CA GLU A 47 -4.16 -0.64 2.83
C GLU A 47 -5.63 -1.06 2.94
N LEU A 48 -6.56 -0.13 2.74
CA LEU A 48 -7.99 -0.46 2.78
C LEU A 48 -8.44 -1.38 1.63
N GLN A 49 -7.84 -1.22 0.45
CA GLN A 49 -8.17 -2.03 -0.73
C GLN A 49 -7.54 -3.43 -0.69
N GLN A 50 -6.33 -3.56 -0.14
CA GLN A 50 -5.50 -4.76 -0.28
C GLN A 50 -5.20 -5.45 1.05
N GLY A 51 -5.24 -4.74 2.18
CA GLY A 51 -4.87 -5.26 3.49
C GLY A 51 -5.61 -6.54 3.89
N PRO A 52 -6.96 -6.59 3.80
CA PRO A 52 -7.71 -7.82 4.08
C PRO A 52 -7.42 -8.98 3.13
N GLY A 53 -6.96 -8.73 1.90
CA GLY A 53 -6.53 -9.81 1.00
C GLY A 53 -5.10 -10.27 1.31
N ALA A 54 -4.23 -9.32 1.69
CA ALA A 54 -2.83 -9.56 1.99
C ALA A 54 -2.65 -10.37 3.27
N VAL A 55 -3.38 -10.05 4.34
CA VAL A 55 -3.32 -10.78 5.62
C VAL A 55 -3.75 -12.24 5.46
N GLU A 56 -4.84 -12.48 4.74
CA GLU A 56 -5.35 -13.82 4.47
C GLU A 56 -4.33 -14.61 3.65
N ARG A 57 -3.74 -14.00 2.62
CA ARG A 57 -2.72 -14.63 1.78
C ARG A 57 -1.41 -14.89 2.53
N GLU A 58 -0.98 -13.97 3.39
CA GLU A 58 0.17 -14.15 4.27
C GLU A 58 -0.03 -15.39 5.16
N ARG A 59 -1.20 -15.53 5.79
CA ARG A 59 -1.52 -16.71 6.62
C ARG A 59 -1.46 -18.01 5.82
N GLU A 60 -1.98 -18.02 4.60
CA GLU A 60 -1.90 -19.18 3.71
C GLU A 60 -0.45 -19.54 3.37
N LEU A 61 0.37 -18.55 3.00
CA LEU A 61 1.77 -18.74 2.65
C LEU A 61 2.59 -19.26 3.84
N LEU A 62 2.39 -18.70 5.03
CA LEU A 62 3.06 -19.15 6.25
C LEU A 62 2.63 -20.58 6.65
N ALA A 63 1.35 -20.91 6.56
CA ALA A 63 0.87 -22.26 6.87
C ALA A 63 1.49 -23.33 5.94
N VAL A 64 1.64 -23.03 4.65
CA VAL A 64 2.33 -23.91 3.69
C VAL A 64 3.83 -24.03 4.03
N ALA A 65 4.48 -22.91 4.32
CA ALA A 65 5.90 -22.85 4.67
C ALA A 65 6.25 -23.62 5.97
N GLU A 66 5.35 -23.60 6.95
CA GLU A 66 5.50 -24.28 8.26
C GLU A 66 5.21 -25.78 8.21
N SER A 67 4.21 -26.21 7.45
CA SER A 67 3.73 -27.60 7.50
C SER A 67 4.66 -28.61 6.83
N ALA A 68 5.33 -28.24 5.73
CA ALA A 68 6.27 -29.13 5.02
C ALA A 68 7.20 -28.41 4.03
N GLY A 69 7.28 -27.07 4.05
CA GLY A 69 8.04 -26.31 3.07
C GLY A 69 9.55 -26.56 3.15
N SER A 70 10.18 -26.76 2.00
CA SER A 70 11.64 -26.67 1.87
C SER A 70 12.12 -25.25 2.22
N GLU A 71 13.43 -25.07 2.41
CA GLU A 71 14.01 -23.72 2.57
C GLU A 71 13.65 -22.80 1.39
N GLU A 72 13.59 -23.35 0.18
CA GLU A 72 13.16 -22.63 -1.02
C GLU A 72 11.70 -22.21 -0.96
N ASP A 73 10.81 -23.08 -0.46
CA ASP A 73 9.38 -22.74 -0.31
C ASP A 73 9.18 -21.64 0.73
N ARG A 74 9.94 -21.67 1.83
CA ARG A 74 9.94 -20.61 2.85
C ARG A 74 10.46 -19.30 2.30
N TRP A 75 11.55 -19.34 1.54
CA TRP A 75 12.08 -18.16 0.87
C TRP A 75 11.05 -17.55 -0.08
N ARG A 76 10.41 -18.37 -0.91
CA ARG A 76 9.36 -17.93 -1.84
C ARG A 76 8.18 -17.30 -1.10
N ALA A 77 7.74 -17.89 0.01
CA ALA A 77 6.69 -17.32 0.84
C ALA A 77 7.07 -15.94 1.39
N LEU A 78 8.28 -15.78 1.93
CA LEU A 78 8.77 -14.49 2.43
C LEU A 78 8.84 -13.44 1.32
N VAL A 79 9.30 -13.82 0.13
CA VAL A 79 9.34 -12.92 -1.03
C VAL A 79 7.94 -12.45 -1.40
N GLU A 80 6.97 -13.35 -1.49
CA GLU A 80 5.58 -12.99 -1.80
C GLU A 80 4.95 -12.08 -0.74
N ILE A 81 5.22 -12.32 0.54
CA ILE A 81 4.76 -11.46 1.65
C ILE A 81 5.36 -10.05 1.51
N VAL A 82 6.68 -9.95 1.32
CA VAL A 82 7.36 -8.66 1.16
C VAL A 82 6.88 -7.92 -0.09
N ARG A 83 6.61 -8.63 -1.19
CA ARG A 83 6.02 -8.02 -2.40
C ARG A 83 4.66 -7.41 -2.09
N ALA A 84 3.79 -8.13 -1.38
CA ALA A 84 2.48 -7.61 -0.98
C ALA A 84 2.60 -6.33 -0.13
N ASP A 85 3.53 -6.30 0.84
CA ASP A 85 3.82 -5.12 1.65
C ASP A 85 4.35 -3.93 0.83
N LEU A 86 5.16 -4.21 -0.19
CA LEU A 86 5.74 -3.20 -1.06
C LEU A 86 4.70 -2.60 -2.01
N VAL A 87 3.74 -3.37 -2.52
CA VAL A 87 2.62 -2.83 -3.31
C VAL A 87 1.85 -1.77 -2.52
N VAL A 88 1.75 -1.91 -1.19
CA VAL A 88 1.11 -0.93 -0.32
C VAL A 88 2.05 0.24 0.00
N SER A 89 3.23 -0.04 0.54
CA SER A 89 4.09 0.98 1.12
C SER A 89 4.93 1.74 0.07
N LYS A 90 5.38 1.06 -0.98
CA LYS A 90 6.26 1.57 -2.03
C LYS A 90 6.01 0.89 -3.39
N PRO A 91 4.88 1.20 -4.06
CA PRO A 91 4.57 0.63 -5.37
C PRO A 91 5.73 0.81 -6.36
N GLY A 92 6.05 -0.25 -7.11
CA GLY A 92 7.13 -0.27 -8.10
C GLY A 92 8.47 -0.80 -7.56
N TYR A 93 8.56 -1.09 -6.26
CA TYR A 93 9.70 -1.77 -5.64
C TYR A 93 9.44 -3.26 -5.40
N ASP A 94 8.26 -3.75 -5.75
CA ASP A 94 7.78 -5.13 -5.57
C ASP A 94 8.24 -6.10 -6.67
N ALA A 95 8.99 -5.64 -7.67
CA ALA A 95 9.41 -6.44 -8.83
C ALA A 95 10.78 -7.15 -8.68
N TRP A 96 11.29 -7.34 -7.45
CA TRP A 96 12.57 -8.03 -7.24
C TRP A 96 12.51 -9.52 -7.61
N GLU A 97 13.48 -10.04 -8.38
CA GLU A 97 13.43 -11.40 -8.96
C GLU A 97 14.50 -12.40 -8.48
N GLY A 98 15.48 -12.03 -7.63
CA GLY A 98 16.38 -13.04 -7.03
C GLY A 98 17.89 -12.93 -7.20
N GLU A 99 18.45 -11.81 -7.67
CA GLU A 99 19.92 -11.67 -7.84
C GLU A 99 20.71 -11.63 -6.52
#